data_AF-A0A960XNM2-F1
#
_entry.id   AF-A0A960XNM2-F1
#
_cell.length_a   1.000
_cell.length_b   1.000
_cell.length_c   1.000
_cell.angle_alpha   90.00
_cell.angle_beta   90.00
_cell.angle_gamma   90.00
#
_symmetry.space_group_name_H-M   'P 1'
#
loop_
_entity.id
_entity.type
_entity.pdbx_description
1 polymer ?
#
loop_
_entity_poly.entity_id
_entity_poly.type
_entity_poly.pdbx_seq_one_letter_code
_entity_poly.pdbx_strand_id
1 'polypeptide(L)'
;ETMDGGGGASSSLNYTSATSLETASIGTGGSANYEVQHGYITAEIVAVAALIEGQWVFYNRSQWDGNYPGPDDADDNAIAPDKSALLPGSVATFANYTAYSRGLNGIMIDIANLAGTPTAGDFTFKTGNDHNPSGWATAPEPLSFSLRPDAGVNGSDRVTLIWNDNNLDATEDPNEAVAKAWLEVTVKATGNTGLTADHTFYFGNAVGEVGNSAADAIVDTTDVLQPFYNQTSGGAAGLSSPYDINRDKTVDTTDVLLPFYHQTSEATALVLLDLSGGGGAGGPALAQAHPLSSVGLQTLFRDGWLEGFDPATGLPLPEPPPALHLLRAGDARLFVRLEARRGNWRLQWVDVLGRTDWRTLGVEPTDGPEGTGWWIELPSEPGARFFRVVEPANSQH
;
A
#
# COMPACT_ATOMS: atom_id res chain seq x y z
N GLU A 1 16.31 78.45 -42.25
CA GLU A 1 17.30 77.57 -42.90
C GLU A 1 17.49 76.34 -42.04
N THR A 2 17.45 75.17 -42.69
CA THR A 2 17.74 73.80 -42.22
C THR A 2 16.89 73.21 -41.08
N MET A 3 15.99 72.31 -41.50
CA MET A 3 15.37 71.23 -40.74
C MET A 3 16.37 70.10 -40.42
N ASP A 4 16.17 69.39 -39.32
CA ASP A 4 16.02 67.91 -39.22
C ASP A 4 15.67 67.61 -37.74
N GLY A 5 14.74 66.75 -37.33
CA GLY A 5 14.19 65.55 -37.94
C GLY A 5 14.14 64.47 -36.85
N GLY A 6 12.97 64.26 -36.26
CA GLY A 6 12.77 63.30 -35.18
C GLY A 6 11.29 63.14 -34.90
N GLY A 7 10.55 62.81 -35.96
CA GLY A 7 9.11 62.61 -35.92
C GLY A 7 8.75 61.54 -34.90
N GLY A 8 7.98 61.94 -33.89
CA GLY A 8 7.15 61.01 -33.16
C GLY A 8 6.22 60.35 -34.18
N ALA A 9 6.48 59.07 -34.47
CA ALA A 9 5.51 58.24 -35.15
C ALA A 9 4.39 57.97 -34.15
N SER A 10 3.43 58.90 -34.03
CA SER A 10 2.13 58.56 -33.46
C SER A 10 1.43 57.67 -34.49
N SER A 11 1.57 56.36 -34.34
CA SER A 11 0.70 55.41 -35.02
C SER A 11 -0.69 55.54 -34.39
N SER A 12 -1.53 56.41 -34.95
CA SER A 12 -2.95 56.44 -34.61
C SER A 12 -3.63 55.27 -35.32
N LEU A 13 -3.87 54.17 -34.60
CA LEU A 13 -4.74 53.10 -35.06
C LEU A 13 -6.18 53.47 -34.68
N ASN A 14 -6.92 54.03 -35.64
CA ASN A 14 -8.36 54.22 -35.52
C ASN A 14 -9.07 52.90 -35.83
N TYR A 15 -9.52 52.18 -34.81
CA TYR A 15 -10.42 51.03 -34.99
C TYR A 15 -11.87 51.47 -34.73
N THR A 16 -12.71 51.46 -35.77
CA THR A 16 -14.15 51.73 -35.66
C THR A 16 -14.98 50.47 -35.35
N SER A 17 -14.36 49.30 -35.37
CA SER A 17 -14.86 48.05 -34.78
C SER A 17 -13.76 47.01 -34.89
N ALA A 18 -13.10 46.65 -33.78
CA ALA A 18 -12.12 45.58 -33.80
C ALA A 18 -12.84 44.22 -33.75
N THR A 19 -12.76 43.44 -34.83
CA THR A 19 -13.14 42.01 -34.86
C THR A 19 -11.97 41.09 -34.56
N SER A 20 -10.85 41.61 -34.06
CA SER A 20 -9.69 40.83 -33.65
C SER A 20 -9.11 41.37 -32.35
N LEU A 21 -8.85 40.47 -31.41
CA LEU A 21 -8.10 40.70 -30.18
C LEU A 21 -6.62 40.74 -30.54
N GLU A 22 -5.97 41.90 -30.39
CA GLU A 22 -4.50 41.96 -30.35
C GLU A 22 -4.04 41.75 -28.89
N THR A 23 -3.23 40.72 -28.68
CA THR A 23 -2.61 40.45 -27.38
C THR A 23 -1.48 41.44 -27.14
N ALA A 24 -1.65 42.35 -26.19
CA ALA A 24 -0.55 43.16 -25.68
C ALA A 24 0.11 42.41 -24.50
N SER A 25 1.30 41.86 -24.73
CA SER A 25 2.14 41.30 -23.65
C SER A 25 2.93 42.43 -22.97
N ILE A 26 2.75 42.59 -21.65
CA ILE A 26 3.55 43.51 -20.85
C ILE A 26 4.74 42.72 -20.30
N GLY A 27 5.94 42.99 -20.80
CA GLY A 27 7.19 42.55 -20.18
C GLY A 27 7.40 43.28 -18.86
N THR A 28 7.73 42.54 -17.81
CA THR A 28 8.01 43.07 -16.47
C THR A 28 9.26 43.96 -16.50
N GLY A 29 9.11 45.29 -16.63
CA GLY A 29 10.27 46.19 -16.49
C GLY A 29 10.18 47.65 -16.94
N GLY A 30 9.03 48.23 -17.29
CA GLY A 30 8.96 49.66 -17.67
C GLY A 30 7.60 50.31 -17.51
N SER A 31 7.56 51.52 -16.95
CA SER A 31 6.35 52.34 -16.86
C SER A 31 6.08 53.02 -18.21
N ALA A 32 4.97 52.67 -18.85
CA ALA A 32 4.38 53.43 -19.95
C ALA A 32 3.14 54.16 -19.43
N ASN A 33 3.07 55.47 -19.65
CA ASN A 33 1.89 56.27 -19.35
C ASN A 33 0.91 56.15 -20.52
N TYR A 34 -0.24 55.51 -20.30
CA TYR A 34 -1.35 55.51 -21.25
C TYR A 34 -2.46 56.42 -20.72
N GLU A 35 -2.78 57.48 -21.46
CA GLU A 35 -3.94 58.33 -21.17
C GLU A 35 -5.14 57.79 -21.97
N VAL A 36 -6.08 57.11 -21.29
CA VAL A 36 -7.30 56.59 -21.91
C VAL A 36 -8.33 57.70 -21.99
N GLN A 37 -8.43 58.34 -23.16
CA GLN A 37 -9.40 59.38 -23.44
C GLN A 37 -10.75 58.74 -23.80
N HIS A 38 -11.58 58.46 -22.79
CA HIS A 38 -12.96 57.95 -22.88
C HIS A 38 -13.15 56.59 -23.57
N GLY A 39 -12.95 55.50 -22.82
CA GLY A 39 -13.42 54.16 -23.17
C GLY A 39 -13.36 53.25 -21.96
N TYR A 40 -14.44 52.52 -21.67
CA TYR A 40 -14.38 51.41 -20.74
C TYR A 40 -13.75 50.23 -21.47
N ILE A 41 -12.60 49.74 -20.99
CA ILE A 41 -12.08 48.43 -21.40
C ILE A 41 -12.83 47.39 -20.58
N THR A 42 -13.71 46.62 -21.23
CA THR A 42 -14.20 45.37 -20.65
C THR A 42 -13.12 44.32 -20.90
N ALA A 43 -12.30 44.05 -19.90
CA ALA A 43 -11.47 42.85 -19.88
C ALA A 43 -12.32 41.71 -19.32
N GLU A 44 -12.62 40.72 -20.15
CA GLU A 44 -13.15 39.44 -19.65
C GLU A 44 -11.96 38.67 -19.08
N ILE A 45 -11.85 38.61 -17.75
CA ILE A 45 -10.97 37.66 -17.10
C ILE A 45 -11.63 36.30 -17.29
N VAL A 46 -11.19 35.55 -18.30
CA VAL A 46 -11.55 34.14 -18.42
C VAL A 46 -10.84 33.42 -17.28
N ALA A 47 -11.57 33.08 -16.22
CA ALA A 47 -11.05 32.24 -15.16
C ALA A 47 -10.60 30.91 -15.78
N VAL A 48 -9.33 30.57 -15.61
CA VAL A 48 -8.84 29.24 -15.99
C VAL A 48 -9.45 28.26 -14.99
N ALA A 49 -10.17 27.25 -15.50
CA ALA A 49 -10.78 26.24 -14.65
C ALA A 49 -9.71 25.52 -13.83
N ALA A 50 -10.04 25.18 -12.58
CA ALA A 50 -9.18 24.34 -11.78
C ALA A 50 -9.06 22.95 -12.40
N LEU A 51 -7.90 22.32 -12.20
CA LEU A 51 -7.62 20.96 -12.69
C LEU A 51 -6.95 20.15 -11.60
N ILE A 52 -7.33 18.88 -11.48
CA ILE A 52 -6.54 17.93 -10.69
C ILE A 52 -5.31 17.52 -11.50
N GLU A 53 -4.13 17.90 -11.01
CA GLU A 53 -2.82 17.58 -11.59
C GLU A 53 -2.22 16.29 -11.01
N GLY A 54 -2.68 15.87 -9.84
CA GLY A 54 -2.18 14.65 -9.20
C GLY A 54 -3.08 14.13 -8.08
N GLN A 55 -3.13 12.81 -7.96
CA GLN A 55 -3.79 12.08 -6.87
C GLN A 55 -2.78 11.05 -6.35
N TRP A 56 -2.35 11.23 -5.11
CA TRP A 56 -1.26 10.48 -4.53
C TRP A 56 -1.70 9.78 -3.26
N VAL A 57 -1.25 8.54 -3.09
CA VAL A 57 -1.24 7.88 -1.78
C VAL A 57 0.18 7.98 -1.23
N PHE A 58 0.30 8.25 0.07
CA PHE A 58 1.58 8.27 0.76
C PHE A 58 1.46 7.51 2.07
N TYR A 59 2.60 6.99 2.55
CA TYR A 59 2.63 6.15 3.74
C TYR A 59 2.85 7.02 4.98
N ASN A 60 1.79 7.66 5.48
CA ASN A 60 1.91 8.52 6.68
C ASN A 60 2.42 7.71 7.88
N ARG A 61 3.17 8.37 8.77
CA ARG A 61 3.90 7.79 9.89
C ARG A 61 4.91 6.70 9.50
N SER A 62 5.37 6.65 8.26
CA SER A 62 6.44 5.72 7.83
C SER A 62 7.82 6.27 8.17
N GLN A 63 8.88 5.48 8.01
CA GLN A 63 10.23 6.04 8.16
C GLN A 63 10.61 7.01 7.01
N TRP A 64 9.77 7.14 5.97
CA TRP A 64 9.99 8.06 4.85
C TRP A 64 9.51 9.48 5.14
N ASP A 65 8.48 9.66 5.95
CA ASP A 65 8.03 10.96 6.48
C ASP A 65 8.62 11.32 7.85
N GLY A 66 9.52 10.48 8.38
CA GLY A 66 10.11 10.70 9.71
C GLY A 66 9.29 10.15 10.88
N ASN A 67 8.31 9.28 10.61
CA ASN A 67 7.36 8.72 11.56
C ASN A 67 6.50 9.79 12.26
N TYR A 68 6.28 10.91 11.58
CA TYR A 68 5.43 11.98 12.10
C TYR A 68 3.98 11.70 11.68
N PRO A 69 3.01 11.69 12.60
CA PRO A 69 1.64 11.32 12.26
C PRO A 69 0.80 12.49 11.71
N GLY A 70 1.30 13.72 11.74
CA GLY A 70 0.58 14.91 11.26
C GLY A 70 1.12 15.40 9.92
N PRO A 71 0.46 16.39 9.28
CA PRO A 71 0.91 16.87 7.99
C PRO A 71 2.17 17.74 8.10
N ASP A 72 3.20 17.43 7.32
CA ASP A 72 4.39 18.26 7.13
C ASP A 72 5.07 18.02 5.77
N ASP A 73 6.18 18.72 5.50
CA ASP A 73 6.92 18.62 4.23
C ASP A 73 7.65 17.28 4.04
N ALA A 74 7.84 16.50 5.10
CA ALA A 74 8.45 15.19 5.01
C ALA A 74 7.50 14.16 4.37
N ASP A 75 6.18 14.36 4.46
CA ASP A 75 5.16 13.51 3.83
C ASP A 75 5.39 13.28 2.33
N ASP A 76 5.94 14.28 1.64
CA ASP A 76 6.23 14.21 0.19
C ASP A 76 7.26 13.11 -0.13
N ASN A 77 8.15 12.80 0.80
CA ASN A 77 9.14 11.73 0.66
C ASN A 77 8.53 10.34 0.86
N ALA A 78 7.30 10.26 1.36
CA ALA A 78 6.55 9.03 1.57
C ALA A 78 5.49 8.76 0.48
N ILE A 79 5.40 9.61 -0.55
CA ILE A 79 4.51 9.39 -1.71
C ILE A 79 4.89 8.09 -2.40
N ALA A 80 3.92 7.17 -2.55
CA ALA A 80 4.13 5.87 -3.15
C ALA A 80 4.38 6.00 -4.67
N PRO A 81 5.62 5.81 -5.16
CA PRO A 81 5.94 6.14 -6.55
C PRO A 81 5.49 5.06 -7.54
N ASP A 82 5.18 3.86 -7.05
CA ASP A 82 4.67 2.72 -7.81
C ASP A 82 3.14 2.66 -7.84
N LYS A 83 2.45 3.60 -7.18
CA LYS A 83 1.00 3.63 -7.05
C LYS A 83 0.40 4.80 -7.79
N SER A 84 -0.77 4.56 -8.36
CA SER A 84 -1.57 5.54 -9.10
C SER A 84 -3.05 5.35 -8.75
N ALA A 85 -3.78 6.45 -8.63
CA ALA A 85 -5.20 6.37 -8.37
C ALA A 85 -5.94 5.62 -9.49
N LEU A 86 -6.89 4.77 -9.11
CA LEU A 86 -7.82 4.20 -10.07
C LEU A 86 -8.86 5.26 -10.43
N LEU A 87 -9.15 5.41 -11.72
CA LEU A 87 -10.16 6.34 -12.22
C LEU A 87 -11.42 5.58 -12.70
N PRO A 88 -12.61 6.20 -12.62
CA PRO A 88 -13.82 5.66 -13.24
C PRO A 88 -13.56 5.24 -14.70
N GLY A 89 -14.10 4.09 -15.12
CA GLY A 89 -13.87 3.53 -16.45
C GLY A 89 -12.64 2.62 -16.57
N SER A 90 -11.86 2.44 -15.50
CA SER A 90 -10.63 1.61 -15.50
C SER A 90 -10.81 0.30 -14.74
N VAL A 91 -9.82 -0.60 -14.87
CA VAL A 91 -9.73 -1.85 -14.09
C VAL A 91 -8.57 -1.76 -13.12
N ALA A 92 -8.79 -2.14 -11.87
CA ALA A 92 -7.81 -2.15 -10.81
C ALA A 92 -6.69 -3.17 -11.08
N THR A 93 -5.48 -2.77 -10.72
CA THR A 93 -4.29 -3.63 -10.71
C THR A 93 -3.51 -3.38 -9.42
N PHE A 94 -2.39 -4.08 -9.22
CA PHE A 94 -1.47 -3.83 -8.10
C PHE A 94 -0.96 -2.37 -8.01
N ALA A 95 -1.02 -1.60 -9.11
CA ALA A 95 -0.68 -0.18 -9.10
C ALA A 95 -1.72 0.70 -8.38
N ASN A 96 -2.92 0.18 -8.07
CA ASN A 96 -4.02 0.99 -7.53
C ASN A 96 -4.29 0.78 -6.04
N TYR A 97 -3.58 -0.15 -5.39
CA TYR A 97 -3.72 -0.42 -3.97
C TYR A 97 -2.38 -0.60 -3.26
N THR A 98 -2.39 -0.44 -1.95
CA THR A 98 -1.21 -0.57 -1.09
C THR A 98 -1.28 -1.79 -0.20
N ALA A 99 -0.12 -2.27 0.24
CA ALA A 99 -0.01 -3.32 1.26
C ALA A 99 0.10 -2.77 2.69
N TYR A 100 0.12 -1.44 2.84
CA TYR A 100 0.60 -0.76 4.04
C TYR A 100 -0.16 -1.22 5.29
N SER A 101 0.60 -1.58 6.33
CA SER A 101 0.03 -2.16 7.56
C SER A 101 -0.86 -1.22 8.35
N ARG A 102 -0.86 0.08 8.03
CA ARG A 102 -1.63 1.12 8.72
C ARG A 102 -2.84 1.60 7.91
N GLY A 103 -3.18 0.93 6.81
CA GLY A 103 -4.28 1.31 5.93
C GLY A 103 -3.96 2.49 5.02
N LEU A 104 -4.99 3.07 4.41
CA LEU A 104 -4.93 4.29 3.59
C LEU A 104 -4.91 5.54 4.47
N ASN A 105 -3.80 5.76 5.18
CA ASN A 105 -3.70 6.81 6.19
C ASN A 105 -3.17 8.16 5.66
N GLY A 106 -2.79 8.25 4.37
CA GLY A 106 -2.31 9.47 3.74
C GLY A 106 -2.73 9.58 2.26
N ILE A 107 -3.42 10.67 1.92
CA ILE A 107 -3.79 11.03 0.53
C ILE A 107 -3.36 12.48 0.26
N MET A 108 -2.76 12.74 -0.91
CA MET A 108 -2.51 14.08 -1.41
C MET A 108 -3.22 14.31 -2.74
N ILE A 109 -3.69 15.54 -2.94
CA ILE A 109 -4.39 15.95 -4.15
C ILE A 109 -3.81 17.28 -4.60
N ASP A 110 -3.27 17.28 -5.81
CA ASP A 110 -2.63 18.43 -6.43
C ASP A 110 -3.64 19.12 -7.35
N ILE A 111 -3.97 20.38 -7.07
CA ILE A 111 -5.03 21.13 -7.76
C ILE A 111 -4.45 22.44 -8.31
N ALA A 112 -4.37 22.56 -9.64
CA ALA A 112 -3.97 23.78 -10.31
C ALA A 112 -5.13 24.79 -10.37
N ASN A 113 -4.79 26.08 -10.34
CA ASN A 113 -5.74 27.21 -10.46
C ASN A 113 -6.89 27.17 -9.45
N LEU A 114 -6.59 26.82 -8.19
CA LEU A 114 -7.56 26.73 -7.12
C LEU A 114 -8.31 28.07 -6.94
N ALA A 115 -9.64 28.02 -6.89
CA ALA A 115 -10.47 29.24 -6.87
C ALA A 115 -10.58 29.89 -5.48
N GLY A 116 -10.36 29.12 -4.41
CA GLY A 116 -10.39 29.56 -3.03
C GLY A 116 -9.65 28.58 -2.13
N THR A 117 -9.89 28.62 -0.81
CA THR A 117 -9.30 27.65 0.13
C THR A 117 -10.28 26.50 0.36
N PRO A 118 -9.98 25.27 -0.08
CA PRO A 118 -10.85 24.12 0.15
C PRO A 118 -10.90 23.75 1.62
N THR A 119 -11.99 23.10 1.99
CA THR A 119 -12.28 22.57 3.31
C THR A 119 -12.66 21.10 3.19
N ALA A 120 -12.73 20.36 4.30
CA ALA A 120 -13.23 18.98 4.28
C ALA A 120 -14.62 18.84 3.63
N GLY A 121 -15.48 19.87 3.71
CA GLY A 121 -16.80 19.88 3.09
C GLY A 121 -16.79 19.86 1.55
N ASP A 122 -15.65 20.22 0.93
CA ASP A 122 -15.42 20.15 -0.51
C ASP A 122 -15.08 18.73 -1.00
N PHE A 123 -15.06 17.74 -0.09
CA PHE A 123 -14.75 16.35 -0.38
C PHE A 123 -15.89 15.41 0.07
N THR A 124 -15.92 14.21 -0.48
CA THR A 124 -16.63 13.07 0.12
C THR A 124 -15.76 11.84 0.08
N PHE A 125 -15.93 10.98 1.09
CA PHE A 125 -15.21 9.73 1.24
C PHE A 125 -16.20 8.58 1.37
N LYS A 126 -16.01 7.52 0.59
CA LYS A 126 -16.76 6.26 0.74
C LYS A 126 -15.83 5.08 0.82
N THR A 127 -16.28 4.02 1.48
CA THR A 127 -15.52 2.77 1.60
C THR A 127 -16.37 1.56 1.24
N GLY A 128 -15.75 0.62 0.54
CA GLY A 128 -16.37 -0.62 0.12
C GLY A 128 -15.40 -1.55 -0.57
N ASN A 129 -15.87 -2.74 -0.93
CA ASN A 129 -15.03 -3.78 -1.53
C ASN A 129 -15.79 -4.60 -2.58
N ASP A 130 -16.53 -3.89 -3.44
CA ASP A 130 -17.31 -4.50 -4.53
C ASP A 130 -17.36 -3.57 -5.76
N HIS A 131 -17.82 -4.10 -6.90
CA HIS A 131 -17.89 -3.37 -8.17
C HIS A 131 -18.96 -2.27 -8.23
N ASN A 132 -19.61 -1.91 -7.12
CA ASN A 132 -20.66 -0.89 -7.08
C ASN A 132 -20.34 0.26 -6.10
N PRO A 133 -19.39 1.16 -6.45
CA PRO A 133 -19.03 2.31 -5.60
C PRO A 133 -20.21 3.22 -5.23
N SER A 134 -21.23 3.28 -6.09
CA SER A 134 -22.43 4.08 -5.81
C SER A 134 -23.15 3.66 -4.53
N GLY A 135 -23.07 2.37 -4.16
CA GLY A 135 -23.70 1.78 -2.98
C GLY A 135 -22.81 1.69 -1.74
N TRP A 136 -21.55 2.12 -1.82
CA TRP A 136 -20.62 2.09 -0.70
C TRP A 136 -21.04 3.02 0.44
N ALA A 137 -20.67 2.61 1.66
CA ALA A 137 -20.94 3.39 2.86
C ALA A 137 -20.02 4.61 2.95
N THR A 138 -20.41 5.60 3.74
CA THR A 138 -19.52 6.72 4.10
C THR A 138 -18.29 6.17 4.82
N ALA A 139 -17.10 6.60 4.40
CA ALA A 139 -15.86 6.27 5.10
C ALA A 139 -15.63 7.22 6.29
N PRO A 140 -14.77 6.88 7.26
CA PRO A 140 -14.31 7.82 8.26
C PRO A 140 -13.75 9.10 7.63
N GLU A 141 -14.09 10.26 8.19
CA GLU A 141 -13.53 11.54 7.78
C GLU A 141 -12.03 11.60 8.12
N PRO A 142 -11.19 12.32 7.36
CA PRO A 142 -9.79 12.50 7.72
C PRO A 142 -9.65 13.21 9.07
N LEU A 143 -8.63 12.80 9.85
CA LEU A 143 -8.25 13.46 11.10
C LEU A 143 -7.75 14.89 10.84
N SER A 144 -6.98 15.08 9.76
CA SER A 144 -6.44 16.38 9.40
C SER A 144 -6.59 16.69 7.92
N PHE A 145 -6.78 17.98 7.66
CA PHE A 145 -6.86 18.59 6.36
C PHE A 145 -5.88 19.76 6.32
N SER A 146 -4.93 19.76 5.39
CA SER A 146 -3.99 20.87 5.21
C SER A 146 -3.83 21.24 3.74
N LEU A 147 -3.69 22.53 3.46
CA LEU A 147 -3.41 23.08 2.14
C LEU A 147 -2.00 23.68 2.14
N ARG A 148 -1.16 23.26 1.19
CA ARG A 148 0.13 23.87 0.90
C ARG A 148 0.13 24.48 -0.49
N PRO A 149 0.15 25.81 -0.60
CA PRO A 149 0.23 26.48 -1.89
C PRO A 149 1.50 26.13 -2.65
N ASP A 150 1.40 25.99 -3.97
CA ASP A 150 2.51 25.74 -4.91
C ASP A 150 3.39 24.50 -4.61
N ALA A 151 2.99 23.62 -3.68
CA ALA A 151 3.77 22.45 -3.27
C ALA A 151 3.51 21.21 -4.13
N GLY A 152 2.46 21.23 -4.94
CA GLY A 152 2.08 20.13 -5.82
C GLY A 152 2.82 20.13 -7.15
N VAL A 153 2.57 19.10 -7.96
CA VAL A 153 3.15 18.95 -9.30
C VAL A 153 2.85 20.19 -10.15
N ASN A 154 3.84 20.62 -10.94
CA ASN A 154 3.73 21.81 -11.81
C ASN A 154 3.42 23.13 -11.08
N GLY A 155 3.64 23.21 -9.76
CA GLY A 155 3.31 24.39 -8.95
C GLY A 155 1.81 24.49 -8.63
N SER A 156 1.08 23.37 -8.68
CA SER A 156 -0.28 23.31 -8.17
C SER A 156 -0.32 23.42 -6.64
N ASP A 157 -1.48 23.73 -6.08
CA ASP A 157 -1.67 23.66 -4.64
C ASP A 157 -1.87 22.20 -4.20
N ARG A 158 -1.25 21.80 -3.10
CA ARG A 158 -1.36 20.44 -2.56
C ARG A 158 -2.28 20.42 -1.35
N VAL A 159 -3.36 19.64 -1.45
CA VAL A 159 -4.20 19.26 -0.32
C VAL A 159 -3.68 17.94 0.25
N THR A 160 -3.38 17.90 1.55
CA THR A 160 -2.99 16.69 2.28
C THR A 160 -4.10 16.29 3.25
N LEU A 161 -4.50 15.03 3.17
CA LEU A 161 -5.52 14.38 3.99
C LEU A 161 -4.86 13.24 4.76
N ILE A 162 -5.04 13.22 6.07
CA ILE A 162 -4.48 12.18 6.94
C ILE A 162 -5.58 11.59 7.82
N TRP A 163 -5.55 10.28 7.97
CA TRP A 163 -6.35 9.51 8.92
C TRP A 163 -5.47 8.96 10.04
N ASN A 164 -6.08 8.59 11.17
CA ASN A 164 -5.43 7.76 12.18
C ASN A 164 -5.03 6.42 11.54
N ASP A 165 -3.91 5.85 11.97
CA ASP A 165 -3.49 4.51 11.54
C ASP A 165 -4.58 3.47 11.84
N ASN A 166 -4.82 2.57 10.89
CA ASN A 166 -5.68 1.43 11.14
C ASN A 166 -4.97 0.43 12.06
N ASN A 167 -5.64 0.02 13.14
CA ASN A 167 -5.09 -0.89 14.13
C ASN A 167 -5.33 -2.39 13.80
N LEU A 168 -6.12 -2.66 12.74
CA LEU A 168 -6.48 -3.96 12.20
C LEU A 168 -7.29 -4.87 13.15
N ASP A 169 -7.97 -4.30 14.15
CA ASP A 169 -8.80 -5.04 15.11
C ASP A 169 -10.23 -5.32 14.61
N ALA A 170 -10.58 -4.83 13.41
CA ALA A 170 -11.89 -4.92 12.78
C ALA A 170 -13.03 -4.19 13.52
N THR A 171 -12.69 -3.25 14.38
CA THR A 171 -13.57 -2.27 15.00
C THR A 171 -13.47 -0.96 14.24
N GLU A 172 -14.59 -0.28 14.04
CA GLU A 172 -14.59 1.03 13.39
C GLU A 172 -14.28 2.13 14.42
N ASP A 173 -13.13 2.79 14.26
CA ASP A 173 -12.74 3.93 15.09
C ASP A 173 -12.91 5.28 14.35
N PRO A 174 -13.20 6.38 15.07
CA PRO A 174 -13.26 7.71 14.47
C PRO A 174 -11.95 8.10 13.78
N ASN A 175 -12.10 8.61 12.55
CA ASN A 175 -10.99 9.05 11.71
C ASN A 175 -9.96 7.96 11.40
N GLU A 176 -10.28 6.68 11.60
CA GLU A 176 -9.37 5.59 11.29
C GLU A 176 -9.23 5.38 9.78
N ALA A 177 -8.03 5.09 9.33
CA ALA A 177 -7.73 4.82 7.94
C ALA A 177 -8.49 3.58 7.45
N VAL A 178 -8.93 3.61 6.19
CA VAL A 178 -9.53 2.43 5.55
C VAL A 178 -8.45 1.36 5.34
N ALA A 179 -8.70 0.14 5.78
CA ALA A 179 -7.86 -1.04 5.53
C ALA A 179 -8.71 -2.21 5.02
N LYS A 180 -8.10 -3.10 4.22
CA LYS A 180 -8.77 -4.28 3.61
C LYS A 180 -10.01 -3.92 2.77
N ALA A 181 -10.03 -2.72 2.22
CA ALA A 181 -11.12 -2.18 1.40
C ALA A 181 -10.60 -1.05 0.51
N TRP A 182 -11.47 -0.54 -0.37
CA TRP A 182 -11.23 0.62 -1.21
C TRP A 182 -11.75 1.89 -0.56
N LEU A 183 -11.03 2.99 -0.76
CA LEU A 183 -11.46 4.36 -0.47
C LEU A 183 -11.78 5.06 -1.79
N GLU A 184 -13.03 5.48 -1.96
CA GLU A 184 -13.44 6.46 -2.96
C GLU A 184 -13.22 7.86 -2.39
N VAL A 185 -12.50 8.70 -3.12
CA VAL A 185 -12.35 10.13 -2.83
C VAL A 185 -13.01 10.91 -3.96
N THR A 186 -13.93 11.80 -3.63
CA THR A 186 -14.50 12.75 -4.58
C THR A 186 -14.18 14.18 -4.17
N VAL A 187 -13.54 14.93 -5.04
CA VAL A 187 -13.36 16.38 -4.95
C VAL A 187 -14.55 17.05 -5.64
N LYS A 188 -15.37 17.78 -4.89
CA LYS A 188 -16.59 18.40 -5.42
C LYS A 188 -16.28 19.62 -6.26
N ALA A 189 -17.10 19.88 -7.28
CA ALA A 189 -17.17 21.15 -7.98
C ALA A 189 -17.85 22.20 -7.10
N THR A 190 -17.05 23.01 -6.42
CA THR A 190 -17.52 24.09 -5.54
C THR A 190 -16.85 25.41 -5.90
N GLY A 191 -17.30 26.50 -5.29
CA GLY A 191 -16.63 27.79 -5.42
C GLY A 191 -15.21 27.82 -4.86
N ASN A 192 -14.87 26.92 -3.91
CA ASN A 192 -13.52 26.83 -3.34
C ASN A 192 -12.59 26.04 -4.25
N THR A 193 -13.06 24.93 -4.81
CA THR A 193 -12.22 24.07 -5.65
C THR A 193 -12.08 24.61 -7.07
N GLY A 194 -13.09 25.31 -7.59
CA GLY A 194 -13.07 25.88 -8.95
C GLY A 194 -13.17 24.83 -10.06
N LEU A 195 -13.45 23.57 -9.72
CA LEU A 195 -13.65 22.49 -10.69
C LEU A 195 -14.98 22.68 -11.43
N THR A 196 -15.01 22.30 -12.71
CA THR A 196 -16.22 22.36 -13.55
C THR A 196 -17.15 21.16 -13.35
N ALA A 197 -16.63 20.07 -12.80
CA ALA A 197 -17.36 18.86 -12.42
C ALA A 197 -16.64 18.18 -11.25
N ASP A 198 -17.37 17.36 -10.50
CA ASP A 198 -16.79 16.52 -9.45
C ASP A 198 -15.71 15.60 -10.04
N HIS A 199 -14.62 15.41 -9.30
CA HIS A 199 -13.53 14.53 -9.67
C HIS A 199 -13.41 13.38 -8.68
N THR A 200 -13.66 12.16 -9.14
CA THR A 200 -13.66 10.94 -8.32
C THR A 200 -12.50 10.03 -8.69
N PHE A 201 -11.81 9.50 -7.68
CA PHE A 201 -10.75 8.52 -7.84
C PHE A 201 -10.71 7.55 -6.64
N TYR A 202 -9.95 6.46 -6.77
CA TYR A 202 -9.94 5.38 -5.79
C TYR A 202 -8.52 4.90 -5.47
N PHE A 203 -8.31 4.51 -4.22
CA PHE A 203 -7.16 3.72 -3.78
C PHE A 203 -7.64 2.56 -2.93
N GLY A 204 -6.97 1.41 -3.05
CA GLY A 204 -7.26 0.23 -2.23
C GLY A 204 -6.18 -0.03 -1.18
N ASN A 205 -6.50 -0.85 -0.18
CA ASN A 205 -5.51 -1.41 0.71
C ASN A 205 -5.76 -2.91 0.94
N ALA A 206 -4.78 -3.73 0.59
CA ALA A 206 -4.74 -5.18 0.81
C ALA A 206 -3.57 -5.49 1.74
N VAL A 207 -3.81 -5.41 3.05
CA VAL A 207 -2.73 -5.52 4.06
C VAL A 207 -1.93 -6.80 3.88
N GLY A 208 -0.65 -6.65 3.57
CA GLY A 208 0.28 -7.75 3.40
C GLY A 208 0.38 -8.35 1.99
N GLU A 209 -0.41 -7.90 1.02
CA GLU A 209 -0.32 -8.40 -0.37
C GLU A 209 0.95 -7.86 -1.04
N VAL A 210 1.71 -8.72 -1.72
CA VAL A 210 3.06 -8.39 -2.26
C VAL A 210 3.13 -8.33 -3.79
N GLY A 211 1.99 -8.36 -4.48
CA GLY A 211 1.87 -8.27 -5.92
C GLY A 211 2.27 -9.54 -6.67
N ASN A 212 2.11 -10.72 -6.05
CA ASN A 212 2.44 -12.01 -6.68
C ASN A 212 1.38 -12.47 -7.69
N SER A 213 0.16 -11.89 -7.67
CA SER A 213 -0.89 -12.16 -8.65
C SER A 213 -1.34 -10.88 -9.36
N ALA A 214 -1.56 -10.99 -10.67
CA ALA A 214 -2.21 -9.93 -11.45
C ALA A 214 -3.73 -10.11 -11.51
N ALA A 215 -4.25 -11.25 -11.05
CA ALA A 215 -5.65 -11.65 -11.24
C ALA A 215 -6.50 -11.40 -9.98
N ASP A 216 -5.85 -11.26 -8.83
CA ASP A 216 -6.49 -11.10 -7.52
C ASP A 216 -5.54 -10.37 -6.56
N ALA A 217 -6.05 -10.04 -5.38
CA ALA A 217 -5.27 -9.48 -4.26
C ALA A 217 -5.40 -10.38 -3.02
N ILE A 218 -5.39 -11.70 -3.23
CA ILE A 218 -5.45 -12.67 -2.14
C ILE A 218 -4.09 -12.68 -1.43
N VAL A 219 -4.12 -12.49 -0.11
CA VAL A 219 -2.96 -12.61 0.76
C VAL A 219 -2.86 -14.07 1.16
N ASP A 220 -1.92 -14.80 0.57
CA ASP A 220 -1.69 -16.20 0.82
C ASP A 220 -0.25 -16.47 1.30
N THR A 221 0.17 -17.72 1.15
CA THR A 221 1.47 -18.20 1.60
C THR A 221 2.63 -17.57 0.85
N THR A 222 2.40 -17.17 -0.39
CA THR A 222 3.36 -16.51 -1.26
C THR A 222 3.69 -15.14 -0.67
N ASP A 223 2.68 -14.42 -0.20
CA ASP A 223 2.84 -13.13 0.48
C ASP A 223 3.64 -13.23 1.79
N VAL A 224 3.61 -14.39 2.46
CA VAL A 224 4.46 -14.64 3.64
C VAL A 224 5.90 -14.99 3.24
N LEU A 225 6.06 -15.83 2.22
CA LEU A 225 7.38 -16.33 1.81
C LEU A 225 8.21 -15.30 1.06
N GLN A 226 7.59 -14.39 0.30
CA GLN A 226 8.31 -13.39 -0.49
C GLN A 226 9.11 -12.41 0.39
N PRO A 227 8.54 -11.75 1.43
CA PRO A 227 9.32 -10.97 2.38
C PRO A 227 10.37 -11.81 3.11
N PHE A 228 10.07 -13.07 3.43
CA PHE A 228 11.02 -13.97 4.09
C PHE A 228 12.28 -14.20 3.26
N TYR A 229 12.15 -14.41 1.95
CA TYR A 229 13.28 -14.61 1.03
C TYR A 229 13.99 -13.31 0.62
N ASN A 230 13.36 -12.15 0.81
CA ASN A 230 13.86 -10.85 0.39
C ASN A 230 14.21 -9.92 1.57
N GLN A 231 14.60 -10.50 2.71
CA GLN A 231 15.04 -9.73 3.88
C GLN A 231 16.28 -8.88 3.57
N THR A 232 16.26 -7.64 4.02
CA THR A 232 17.29 -6.63 3.69
C THR A 232 18.67 -6.93 4.27
N SER A 233 18.79 -7.83 5.26
CA SER A 233 20.06 -8.33 5.82
C SER A 233 21.05 -7.23 6.24
N GLY A 234 20.54 -6.12 6.80
CA GLY A 234 21.32 -4.94 7.22
C GLY A 234 21.44 -3.84 6.17
N GLY A 235 20.87 -4.02 4.97
CA GLY A 235 20.59 -2.95 4.01
C GLY A 235 19.27 -2.23 4.30
N ALA A 236 18.88 -1.32 3.39
CA ALA A 236 17.61 -0.61 3.46
C ALA A 236 16.72 -0.97 2.24
N ALA A 237 15.45 -1.23 2.48
CA ALA A 237 14.44 -1.38 1.44
C ALA A 237 14.16 -0.01 0.79
N GLY A 238 13.93 -0.01 -0.52
CA GLY A 238 13.47 1.19 -1.22
C GLY A 238 12.00 1.47 -0.91
N LEU A 239 11.57 2.72 -1.08
CA LEU A 239 10.19 3.15 -0.83
C LEU A 239 9.16 2.31 -1.59
N SER A 240 9.44 1.87 -2.81
CA SER A 240 8.55 1.05 -3.63
C SER A 240 8.67 -0.46 -3.38
N SER A 241 9.38 -0.89 -2.34
CA SER A 241 9.53 -2.31 -2.03
C SER A 241 8.16 -2.90 -1.66
N PRO A 242 7.67 -3.93 -2.38
CA PRO A 242 6.43 -4.61 -2.00
C PRO A 242 6.59 -5.44 -0.72
N TYR A 243 7.84 -5.73 -0.32
CA TYR A 243 8.15 -6.56 0.83
C TYR A 243 8.39 -5.78 2.12
N ASP A 244 8.52 -4.44 2.04
CA ASP A 244 8.56 -3.56 3.21
C ASP A 244 7.13 -3.05 3.45
N ILE A 245 6.38 -3.81 4.21
CA ILE A 245 4.92 -3.67 4.35
C ILE A 245 4.60 -2.59 5.38
N ASN A 246 5.44 -2.41 6.40
CA ASN A 246 5.30 -1.36 7.41
C ASN A 246 6.04 -0.06 7.05
N ARG A 247 6.77 -0.02 5.92
CA ARG A 247 7.52 1.12 5.37
C ARG A 247 8.54 1.69 6.35
N ASP A 248 9.21 0.81 7.10
CA ASP A 248 10.26 1.18 8.05
C ASP A 248 11.69 1.13 7.45
N LYS A 249 11.77 0.88 6.13
CA LYS A 249 12.99 0.69 5.32
C LYS A 249 13.71 -0.61 5.60
N THR A 250 13.12 -1.57 6.32
CA THR A 250 13.75 -2.84 6.65
C THR A 250 12.77 -3.98 6.40
N VAL A 251 13.04 -4.81 5.39
CA VAL A 251 12.31 -6.08 5.25
C VAL A 251 12.83 -7.04 6.32
N ASP A 252 12.02 -7.30 7.36
CA ASP A 252 12.36 -8.20 8.47
C ASP A 252 11.20 -9.13 8.87
N THR A 253 11.29 -9.74 10.06
CA THR A 253 10.25 -10.65 10.57
C THR A 253 8.88 -9.99 10.71
N THR A 254 8.81 -8.68 10.87
CA THR A 254 7.57 -7.91 10.93
C THR A 254 6.82 -8.00 9.60
N ASP A 255 7.52 -7.85 8.48
CA ASP A 255 6.95 -7.97 7.14
C ASP A 255 6.60 -9.41 6.76
N VAL A 256 7.20 -10.40 7.42
CA VAL A 256 6.77 -11.79 7.29
C VAL A 256 5.47 -12.04 8.08
N LEU A 257 5.37 -11.46 9.29
CA LEU A 257 4.24 -11.71 10.18
C LEU A 257 2.97 -10.95 9.80
N LEU A 258 3.09 -9.78 9.17
CA LEU A 258 1.95 -9.01 8.67
C LEU A 258 1.03 -9.80 7.72
N PRO A 259 1.51 -10.35 6.59
CA PRO A 259 0.70 -11.20 5.73
C PRO A 259 0.27 -12.47 6.45
N PHE A 260 1.11 -13.05 7.31
CA PHE A 260 0.78 -14.27 8.05
C PHE A 260 -0.49 -14.11 8.92
N TYR A 261 -0.63 -12.99 9.62
CA TYR A 261 -1.80 -12.68 10.45
C TYR A 261 -3.00 -12.11 9.68
N HIS A 262 -2.80 -11.75 8.40
CA HIS A 262 -3.82 -11.08 7.59
C HIS A 262 -4.12 -11.79 6.27
N GLN A 263 -3.83 -13.10 6.20
CA GLN A 263 -4.21 -13.94 5.08
C GLN A 263 -5.70 -13.80 4.76
N THR A 264 -6.00 -13.82 3.46
CA THR A 264 -7.35 -13.73 2.95
C THR A 264 -7.70 -14.97 2.13
N SER A 265 -8.96 -15.06 1.77
CA SER A 265 -9.47 -15.98 0.75
C SER A 265 -10.14 -15.14 -0.34
N GLU A 266 -10.58 -15.78 -1.42
CA GLU A 266 -11.36 -15.11 -2.47
C GLU A 266 -12.54 -14.28 -1.91
N ALA A 267 -13.18 -14.75 -0.83
CA ALA A 267 -14.32 -14.07 -0.21
C ALA A 267 -13.95 -12.86 0.67
N THR A 268 -12.70 -12.73 1.11
CA THR A 268 -12.25 -11.70 2.06
C THR A 268 -11.10 -10.83 1.54
N ALA A 269 -10.54 -11.17 0.38
CA ALA A 269 -9.52 -10.39 -0.29
C ALA A 269 -10.06 -9.05 -0.78
N LEU A 270 -9.16 -8.10 -1.03
CA LEU A 270 -9.51 -6.87 -1.72
C LEU A 270 -9.98 -7.23 -3.14
N VAL A 271 -11.16 -6.77 -3.53
CA VAL A 271 -11.70 -7.02 -4.87
C VAL A 271 -10.98 -6.12 -5.86
N LEU A 272 -10.46 -6.69 -6.95
CA LEU A 272 -9.94 -5.88 -8.05
C LEU A 272 -11.11 -5.25 -8.80
N LEU A 273 -11.35 -3.96 -8.57
CA LEU A 273 -12.46 -3.23 -9.16
C LEU A 273 -12.35 -3.18 -10.67
N ASP A 274 -13.33 -3.75 -11.36
CA ASP A 274 -13.65 -3.41 -12.73
C ASP A 274 -14.69 -2.28 -12.75
N LEU A 275 -14.26 -1.08 -13.12
CA LEU A 275 -15.11 0.10 -13.31
C LEU A 275 -15.32 0.44 -14.79
N SER A 276 -14.88 -0.44 -15.70
CA SER A 276 -15.00 -0.24 -17.15
C SER A 276 -16.43 -0.47 -17.65
N GLY A 277 -17.19 -1.32 -16.95
CA GLY A 277 -18.61 -1.54 -17.17
C GLY A 277 -19.45 -0.62 -16.30
N GLY A 278 -20.21 0.29 -16.91
CA GLY A 278 -21.30 0.97 -16.22
C GLY A 278 -22.37 -0.03 -15.80
N GLY A 279 -22.26 -0.55 -14.57
CA GLY A 279 -23.26 -1.39 -13.91
C GLY A 279 -23.21 -2.89 -14.28
N GLY A 280 -22.66 -3.69 -13.38
CA GLY A 280 -23.19 -5.02 -13.09
C GLY A 280 -22.50 -6.24 -13.72
N ALA A 281 -22.13 -7.13 -12.80
CA ALA A 281 -22.01 -8.59 -12.91
C ALA A 281 -20.69 -9.20 -13.39
N GLY A 282 -20.03 -9.85 -12.42
CA GLY A 282 -19.52 -11.21 -12.58
C GLY A 282 -18.09 -11.33 -13.09
N GLY A 283 -17.11 -11.06 -12.23
CA GLY A 283 -15.76 -11.57 -12.42
C GLY A 283 -15.74 -13.11 -12.36
N PRO A 284 -14.83 -13.76 -13.11
CA PRO A 284 -14.73 -15.22 -13.15
C PRO A 284 -14.31 -15.77 -11.79
N ALA A 285 -14.83 -16.94 -11.41
CA ALA A 285 -14.32 -17.69 -10.27
C ALA A 285 -12.88 -18.11 -10.56
N LEU A 286 -11.94 -17.64 -9.75
CA LEU A 286 -10.55 -18.06 -9.77
C LEU A 286 -10.26 -18.92 -8.53
N ALA A 287 -9.25 -19.77 -8.64
CA ALA A 287 -9.07 -20.95 -7.80
C ALA A 287 -9.09 -20.66 -6.30
N GLN A 288 -9.72 -21.56 -5.53
CA GLN A 288 -9.75 -21.52 -4.07
C GLN A 288 -8.34 -21.37 -3.48
N ALA A 289 -8.02 -20.17 -2.99
CA ALA A 289 -6.92 -20.01 -2.06
C ALA A 289 -7.29 -20.70 -0.75
N HIS A 290 -6.44 -21.62 -0.30
CA HIS A 290 -6.60 -22.28 1.00
C HIS A 290 -6.00 -21.35 2.07
N PRO A 291 -6.81 -20.65 2.89
CA PRO A 291 -6.27 -19.89 4.02
C PRO A 291 -5.50 -20.86 4.92
N LEU A 292 -4.26 -20.54 5.29
CA LEU A 292 -3.49 -21.45 6.12
C LEU A 292 -4.07 -21.48 7.54
N SER A 293 -4.68 -22.61 7.89
CA SER A 293 -4.62 -23.10 9.26
C SER A 293 -3.22 -23.68 9.53
N SER A 294 -2.91 -24.06 10.77
CA SER A 294 -1.67 -24.83 11.08
C SER A 294 -1.42 -26.05 10.19
N VAL A 295 -2.46 -26.58 9.50
CA VAL A 295 -2.39 -27.63 8.48
C VAL A 295 -1.83 -27.11 7.14
N GLY A 296 -2.10 -25.85 6.79
CA GLY A 296 -1.57 -25.17 5.62
C GLY A 296 -0.05 -25.00 5.64
N LEU A 297 0.51 -24.71 6.82
CA LEU A 297 1.96 -24.75 7.06
C LEU A 297 2.53 -26.17 6.84
N GLN A 298 1.80 -27.21 7.24
CA GLN A 298 2.22 -28.60 7.00
C GLN A 298 2.20 -28.98 5.51
N THR A 299 1.26 -28.46 4.73
CA THR A 299 1.23 -28.64 3.27
C THR A 299 2.32 -27.85 2.56
N LEU A 300 2.70 -26.67 3.08
CA LEU A 300 3.83 -25.89 2.54
C LEU A 300 5.18 -26.60 2.73
N PHE A 301 5.37 -27.25 3.89
CA PHE A 301 6.53 -28.12 4.13
C PHE A 301 6.44 -29.47 3.41
N ARG A 302 5.26 -29.84 2.90
CA ARG A 302 5.04 -31.08 2.15
C ARG A 302 5.24 -30.91 0.64
N ASP A 303 4.86 -29.77 0.06
CA ASP A 303 4.62 -29.67 -1.39
C ASP A 303 5.68 -28.86 -2.19
N GLY A 304 6.90 -28.66 -1.65
CA GLY A 304 8.08 -28.28 -2.45
C GLY A 304 9.14 -27.52 -1.64
N TRP A 305 10.32 -28.06 -1.32
CA TRP A 305 11.31 -28.67 -2.20
C TRP A 305 12.13 -29.64 -1.35
N LEU A 306 11.98 -30.95 -1.57
CA LEU A 306 12.97 -32.01 -1.34
C LEU A 306 12.31 -33.39 -1.56
N GLU A 307 11.54 -33.58 -2.63
CA GLU A 307 11.31 -34.95 -3.11
C GLU A 307 12.51 -35.38 -3.97
N GLY A 308 13.55 -35.83 -3.27
CA GLY A 308 14.20 -37.07 -3.63
C GLY A 308 15.28 -37.07 -4.71
N PHE A 309 15.85 -35.95 -5.17
CA PHE A 309 16.98 -36.00 -6.14
C PHE A 309 18.09 -34.97 -5.86
N ASP A 310 19.34 -35.42 -5.98
CA ASP A 310 20.54 -34.56 -5.94
C ASP A 310 20.70 -33.80 -7.27
N PRO A 311 20.65 -32.46 -7.28
CA PRO A 311 20.71 -31.67 -8.52
C PRO A 311 22.07 -31.74 -9.23
N ALA A 312 23.12 -32.26 -8.60
CA ALA A 312 24.42 -32.45 -9.24
C ALA A 312 24.53 -33.79 -10.00
N THR A 313 23.74 -34.80 -9.63
CA THR A 313 23.93 -36.19 -10.11
C THR A 313 22.67 -36.84 -10.69
N GLY A 314 21.48 -36.29 -10.45
CA GLY A 314 20.22 -36.81 -10.99
C GLY A 314 19.85 -38.21 -10.45
N LEU A 315 20.43 -38.63 -9.33
CA LEU A 315 20.13 -39.89 -8.65
C LEU A 315 19.20 -39.68 -7.44
N PRO A 316 18.42 -40.71 -7.05
CA PRO A 316 17.54 -40.61 -5.88
C PRO A 316 18.35 -40.32 -4.62
N LEU A 317 17.92 -39.36 -3.79
CA LEU A 317 18.49 -39.17 -2.46
C LEU A 317 18.19 -40.41 -1.60
N PRO A 318 19.17 -40.93 -0.83
CA PRO A 318 18.94 -42.07 0.04
C PRO A 318 18.11 -41.67 1.25
N GLU A 319 16.78 -41.74 1.09
CA GLU A 319 15.70 -41.53 2.08
C GLU A 319 15.52 -40.11 2.65
N PRO A 320 14.27 -39.72 3.01
CA PRO A 320 13.95 -38.33 3.33
C PRO A 320 14.63 -37.82 4.61
N PRO A 321 14.93 -36.51 4.67
CA PRO A 321 15.43 -35.85 5.88
C PRO A 321 14.40 -35.88 7.03
N PRO A 322 14.81 -35.63 8.28
CA PRO A 322 13.91 -35.64 9.42
C PRO A 322 12.76 -34.62 9.28
N ALA A 323 11.52 -35.06 9.48
CA ALA A 323 10.31 -34.24 9.39
C ALA A 323 9.69 -33.99 10.77
N LEU A 324 9.28 -32.74 11.03
CA LEU A 324 8.64 -32.31 12.27
C LEU A 324 7.17 -31.99 12.02
N HIS A 325 6.26 -32.70 12.70
CA HIS A 325 4.82 -32.51 12.59
C HIS A 325 4.25 -31.96 13.90
N LEU A 326 3.50 -30.86 13.84
CA LEU A 326 2.76 -30.32 14.98
C LEU A 326 1.37 -30.94 15.03
N LEU A 327 1.03 -31.60 16.13
CA LEU A 327 -0.24 -32.27 16.36
C LEU A 327 -0.92 -31.66 17.59
N ARG A 328 -2.13 -31.12 17.44
CA ARG A 328 -2.89 -30.59 18.59
C ARG A 328 -3.84 -31.68 19.10
N ALA A 329 -3.79 -32.00 20.39
CA ALA A 329 -4.81 -32.81 21.04
C ALA A 329 -5.82 -31.90 21.76
N GLY A 330 -7.07 -32.35 21.88
CA GLY A 330 -8.24 -31.58 22.36
C GLY A 330 -8.17 -30.99 23.78
N ASP A 331 -7.06 -31.18 24.51
CA ASP A 331 -6.92 -30.84 25.93
C ASP A 331 -5.83 -29.77 26.19
N ALA A 332 -5.65 -28.84 25.25
CA ALA A 332 -4.64 -27.76 25.29
C ALA A 332 -3.16 -28.23 25.31
N ARG A 333 -2.89 -29.50 24.99
CA ARG A 333 -1.54 -30.06 24.86
C ARG A 333 -1.10 -30.06 23.40
N LEU A 334 0.14 -29.63 23.16
CA LEU A 334 0.78 -29.67 21.85
C LEU A 334 1.68 -30.89 21.78
N PHE A 335 1.42 -31.77 20.83
CA PHE A 335 2.26 -32.90 20.51
C PHE A 335 3.11 -32.55 19.30
N VAL A 336 4.36 -32.97 19.34
CA VAL A 336 5.26 -32.87 18.19
C VAL A 336 5.68 -34.29 17.83
N ARG A 337 5.41 -34.68 16.58
CA ARG A 337 5.86 -35.94 16.02
C ARG A 337 7.10 -35.68 15.17
N LEU A 338 8.17 -36.38 15.50
CA LEU A 338 9.42 -36.38 14.75
C LEU A 338 9.52 -37.69 13.97
N GLU A 339 9.57 -37.58 12.64
CA GLU A 339 9.95 -38.68 11.76
C GLU A 339 11.44 -38.52 11.43
N ALA A 340 12.30 -39.34 12.02
CA ALA A 340 13.75 -39.30 11.79
C ALA A 340 14.38 -40.69 11.93
N ARG A 341 15.59 -40.89 11.39
CA ARG A 341 16.39 -42.10 11.70
C ARG A 341 16.60 -42.21 13.20
N ARG A 342 16.70 -43.43 13.75
CA ARG A 342 17.15 -43.65 15.14
C ARG A 342 18.50 -42.95 15.33
N GLY A 343 18.51 -41.91 16.15
CA GLY A 343 19.65 -41.04 16.44
C GLY A 343 19.34 -40.18 17.66
N ASN A 344 20.35 -39.51 18.22
CA ASN A 344 20.20 -38.73 19.45
C ASN A 344 19.60 -37.33 19.19
N TRP A 345 18.51 -37.21 18.44
CA TRP A 345 17.94 -35.91 18.06
C TRP A 345 17.52 -35.07 19.26
N ARG A 346 17.75 -33.76 19.19
CA ARG A 346 17.28 -32.80 20.19
C ARG A 346 16.31 -31.82 19.55
N LEU A 347 15.17 -31.60 20.22
CA LEU A 347 14.28 -30.51 19.88
C LEU A 347 14.80 -29.22 20.52
N GLN A 348 14.97 -28.19 19.71
CA GLN A 348 15.30 -26.86 20.18
C GLN A 348 14.15 -25.91 19.91
N TRP A 349 14.06 -24.87 20.72
CA TRP A 349 13.03 -23.85 20.60
C TRP A 349 13.61 -22.44 20.78
N VAL A 350 12.87 -21.46 20.27
CA VAL A 350 13.13 -20.04 20.45
C VAL A 350 11.82 -19.27 20.54
N ASP A 351 11.79 -18.22 21.34
CA ASP A 351 10.61 -17.36 21.54
C ASP A 351 10.32 -16.46 20.31
N VAL A 352 11.33 -16.22 19.47
CA VAL A 352 11.27 -15.30 18.32
C VAL A 352 12.05 -15.91 17.15
N LEU A 353 11.41 -16.00 15.97
CA LEU A 353 12.03 -16.53 14.76
C LEU A 353 13.23 -15.65 14.36
N GLY A 354 14.32 -16.27 13.90
CA GLY A 354 15.53 -15.57 13.45
C GLY A 354 16.60 -15.33 14.52
N ARG A 355 16.32 -15.58 15.80
CA ARG A 355 17.39 -15.55 16.81
C ARG A 355 18.27 -16.80 16.78
N THR A 356 19.52 -16.63 17.21
CA THR A 356 20.52 -17.72 17.29
C THR A 356 20.58 -18.38 18.67
N ASP A 357 19.88 -17.86 19.68
CA ASP A 357 19.87 -18.33 21.08
C ASP A 357 18.91 -19.52 21.31
N TRP A 358 19.00 -20.53 20.43
CA TRP A 358 18.18 -21.72 20.49
C TRP A 358 18.39 -22.50 21.79
N ARG A 359 17.30 -22.78 22.49
CA ARG A 359 17.30 -23.51 23.76
C ARG A 359 16.90 -24.96 23.52
N THR A 360 17.62 -25.90 24.12
CA THR A 360 17.25 -27.31 24.06
C THR A 360 16.03 -27.55 24.94
N LEU A 361 15.01 -28.21 24.40
CA LEU A 361 13.88 -28.67 25.18
C LEU A 361 14.30 -29.90 25.98
N GLY A 362 14.18 -29.84 27.31
CA GLY A 362 14.57 -30.93 28.22
C GLY A 362 13.61 -32.12 28.26
N VAL A 363 12.82 -32.33 27.20
CA VAL A 363 11.86 -33.43 27.09
C VAL A 363 12.42 -34.43 26.07
N GLU A 364 12.68 -35.64 26.54
CA GLU A 364 13.13 -36.73 25.68
C GLU A 364 11.96 -37.27 24.83
N PRO A 365 12.17 -37.58 23.54
CA PRO A 365 11.16 -38.19 22.72
C PRO A 365 10.77 -39.58 23.24
N THR A 366 9.48 -39.89 23.22
CA THR A 366 8.94 -41.23 23.52
C THR A 366 8.55 -41.96 22.23
N ASP A 367 8.62 -43.29 22.23
CA ASP A 367 8.10 -44.07 21.09
C ASP A 367 6.59 -43.84 20.92
N GLY A 368 6.18 -43.62 19.67
CA GLY A 368 4.79 -43.40 19.30
C GLY A 368 3.93 -44.65 19.34
N PRO A 369 2.58 -44.48 19.37
CA PRO A 369 1.67 -45.58 19.15
C PRO A 369 1.97 -46.25 17.81
N GLU A 370 1.99 -47.59 17.79
CA GLU A 370 2.08 -48.41 16.57
C GLU A 370 3.30 -48.12 15.66
N GLY A 371 4.43 -47.71 16.24
CA GLY A 371 5.67 -47.52 15.47
C GLY A 371 5.65 -46.30 14.55
N THR A 372 4.74 -45.35 14.79
CA THR A 372 4.55 -44.13 13.99
C THR A 372 5.64 -43.06 14.19
N GLY A 373 6.82 -43.39 14.68
CA GLY A 373 7.90 -42.42 14.94
C GLY A 373 7.97 -41.95 16.40
N TRP A 374 8.72 -40.88 16.66
CA TRP A 374 9.01 -40.38 18.01
C TRP A 374 8.11 -39.19 18.35
N TRP A 375 7.64 -39.14 19.59
CA TRP A 375 6.66 -38.15 20.05
C TRP A 375 7.23 -37.35 21.21
N ILE A 376 7.01 -36.04 21.18
CA ILE A 376 7.35 -35.13 22.27
C ILE A 376 6.08 -34.42 22.69
N GLU A 377 5.69 -34.58 23.95
CA GLU A 377 4.63 -33.78 24.57
C GLU A 377 5.23 -32.45 25.04
N LEU A 378 4.72 -31.35 24.51
CA LEU A 378 5.13 -30.02 24.94
C LEU A 378 4.25 -29.55 26.11
N PRO A 379 4.84 -28.93 27.14
CA PRO A 379 4.06 -28.33 28.21
C PRO A 379 3.16 -27.23 27.63
N SER A 380 1.92 -27.17 28.11
CA SER A 380 0.93 -26.15 27.74
C SER A 380 1.30 -24.81 28.38
N GLU A 381 2.36 -24.16 27.90
CA GLU A 381 2.73 -22.83 28.34
C GLU A 381 2.26 -21.75 27.36
N PRO A 382 1.88 -20.56 27.84
CA PRO A 382 1.44 -19.46 26.99
C PRO A 382 2.64 -18.77 26.33
N GLY A 383 2.75 -18.88 25.01
CA GLY A 383 3.71 -18.15 24.19
C GLY A 383 3.94 -18.81 22.84
N ALA A 384 4.02 -18.03 21.76
CA ALA A 384 4.43 -18.54 20.45
C ALA A 384 5.89 -19.01 20.53
N ARG A 385 6.17 -20.27 20.19
CA ARG A 385 7.51 -20.84 20.14
C ARG A 385 7.78 -21.39 18.75
N PHE A 386 8.97 -21.13 18.23
CA PHE A 386 9.46 -21.74 17.00
C PHE A 386 10.35 -22.93 17.36
N PHE A 387 10.23 -24.02 16.63
CA PHE A 387 10.92 -25.28 16.94
C PHE A 387 11.82 -25.71 15.78
N ARG A 388 12.94 -26.36 16.11
CA ARG A 388 13.78 -27.06 15.13
C ARG A 388 14.34 -28.35 15.73
N VAL A 389 14.68 -29.29 14.86
CA VAL A 389 15.35 -30.53 15.25
C VAL A 389 16.82 -30.41 14.91
N VAL A 390 17.70 -30.77 15.85
CA VAL A 390 19.15 -30.82 15.61
C VAL A 390 19.70 -32.19 15.98
N GLU A 391 20.63 -32.68 15.17
CA GLU A 391 21.50 -33.77 15.57
C GLU A 391 22.56 -33.17 16.51
N PRO A 392 22.76 -33.70 17.73
CA PRO A 392 23.83 -33.24 18.60
C PRO A 392 25.15 -33.49 17.88
N ALA A 393 26.02 -32.48 17.89
CA ALA A 393 27.38 -32.66 17.38
C ALA A 393 27.97 -33.91 18.03
N ASN A 394 28.44 -34.86 17.21
CA ASN A 394 29.20 -35.98 17.70
C ASN A 394 30.30 -35.43 18.60
N SER A 395 30.21 -35.70 19.90
CA SER A 395 31.33 -35.52 20.82
C SER A 395 32.37 -36.57 20.47
N GLN A 396 33.09 -36.34 19.38
CA GLN A 396 34.42 -36.88 19.18
C GLN A 396 35.40 -35.74 19.37
N HIS A 397 35.74 -35.52 20.63
CA HIS A 397 37.13 -35.56 21.08
C HIS A 397 37.19 -36.12 22.50
#